data_AF-A0A955KH99-F1
#
_entry.id   AF-A0A955KH99-F1
#
_cell.length_a   1.000
_cell.length_b   1.000
_cell.length_c   1.000
_cell.angle_alpha   90.00
_cell.angle_beta   90.00
_cell.angle_gamma   90.00
#
_symmetry.space_group_name_H-M   'P 1'
#
loop_
_entity.id
_entity.type
_entity.pdbx_description
1 polymer ?
#
loop_
_entity_poly.entity_id
_entity_poly.type
_entity_poly.pdbx_seq_one_letter_code
_entity_poly.pdbx_strand_id
1 'polypeptide(L)'
;MKSLTTFVLFIYLLAQVPPVEASETDNVVIPQLTAVVEYLEHMLPTSSNELTADKLRNIVTDGADWIVAAQEESGHFGYEYHPFEGTYSSDEGMVRQAGTLFALSEVYQHQTKQNPTYAKTIEKAISYFENISGKSEKEDGDFWCIKNNGKSSRCDLGSVALALIGILNYVEAEPDKEAKYSEIIDKYSTYLISAKFKDRGFSNKYNLGDGFGKEESPF
;
A
#
# COMPACT_ATOMS: atom_id res chain seq x y z
N MET A 1 -20.17 24.01 -11.48
CA MET A 1 -20.32 23.83 -12.95
C MET A 1 -18.96 23.63 -13.60
N LYS A 2 -18.48 22.38 -13.69
CA LYS A 2 -17.48 21.90 -14.68
C LYS A 2 -17.58 20.37 -14.73
N SER A 3 -18.45 19.89 -15.60
CA SER A 3 -18.57 18.50 -16.03
C SER A 3 -18.90 18.55 -17.51
N LEU A 4 -18.05 17.97 -18.38
CA LEU A 4 -18.45 17.34 -19.64
C LEU A 4 -17.29 16.83 -20.53
N THR A 5 -16.02 16.93 -20.14
CA THR A 5 -14.93 16.66 -21.10
C THR A 5 -14.45 15.20 -21.15
N THR A 6 -14.75 14.36 -20.14
CA THR A 6 -14.20 12.98 -20.09
C THR A 6 -15.11 11.93 -20.74
N PHE A 7 -16.38 12.24 -21.03
CA PHE A 7 -17.31 11.27 -21.61
C PHE A 7 -17.20 11.10 -23.14
N VAL A 8 -16.46 11.99 -23.81
CA VAL A 8 -16.33 11.97 -25.28
C VAL A 8 -15.25 10.99 -25.77
N LEU A 9 -14.31 10.57 -24.92
CA LEU A 9 -13.21 9.71 -25.35
C LEU A 9 -13.59 8.22 -25.49
N PHE A 10 -14.70 7.78 -24.86
CA PHE A 10 -15.15 6.38 -24.97
C PHE A 10 -15.99 6.11 -26.22
N ILE A 11 -16.57 7.15 -26.83
CA ILE A 11 -17.36 7.01 -28.06
C ILE A 11 -16.46 6.91 -29.30
N TYR A 12 -15.22 7.43 -29.24
CA TYR A 12 -14.32 7.43 -30.40
C TYR A 12 -13.65 6.08 -30.70
N LEU A 13 -13.60 5.15 -29.73
CA LEU A 13 -13.01 3.81 -29.96
C LEU A 13 -13.99 2.81 -30.63
N LEU A 14 -15.27 3.15 -30.75
CA LEU A 14 -16.26 2.32 -31.46
C LEU A 14 -16.44 2.71 -32.93
N ALA A 15 -15.83 3.81 -33.38
CA ALA A 15 -16.03 4.37 -34.72
C ALA A 15 -15.16 3.74 -35.84
N GLN A 16 -14.43 2.67 -35.57
CA GLN A 16 -13.63 1.96 -36.59
C GLN A 16 -13.99 0.48 -36.78
N VAL A 17 -15.20 0.08 -36.37
CA VAL A 17 -15.75 -1.21 -36.79
C VAL A 17 -16.31 -1.03 -38.20
N PRO A 18 -15.80 -1.75 -39.22
CA PRO A 18 -16.39 -1.70 -40.56
C PRO A 18 -17.87 -2.12 -40.48
N PRO A 19 -18.73 -1.60 -41.37
CA PRO A 19 -20.13 -2.03 -41.40
C PRO A 19 -20.19 -3.54 -41.60
N VAL A 20 -20.68 -4.25 -40.59
CA VAL A 20 -21.02 -5.67 -40.71
C VAL A 20 -22.23 -5.72 -41.63
N GLU A 21 -22.10 -6.38 -42.79
CA GLU A 21 -23.24 -6.70 -43.62
C GLU A 21 -24.26 -7.47 -42.78
N ALA A 22 -25.50 -6.99 -42.76
CA ALA A 22 -26.59 -7.56 -41.98
C ALA A 22 -26.83 -9.02 -42.39
N SER A 23 -26.25 -9.95 -41.64
CA SER A 23 -26.66 -11.36 -41.63
C SER A 23 -27.86 -11.49 -40.68
N GLU A 24 -28.74 -12.46 -40.93
CA GLU A 24 -29.99 -12.77 -40.19
C GLU A 24 -29.81 -13.15 -38.69
N THR A 25 -28.85 -12.56 -37.98
CA THR A 25 -28.58 -12.73 -36.54
C THR A 25 -28.94 -11.50 -35.71
N ASP A 26 -29.48 -10.44 -36.33
CA ASP A 26 -29.88 -9.17 -35.69
C ASP A 26 -30.93 -9.30 -34.58
N ASN A 27 -31.63 -10.45 -34.49
CA ASN A 27 -32.66 -10.68 -33.46
C ASN A 27 -32.14 -11.26 -32.12
N VAL A 28 -30.85 -11.61 -32.01
CA VAL A 28 -30.29 -12.23 -30.78
C VAL A 28 -29.35 -11.29 -30.02
N VAL A 29 -28.74 -10.30 -30.70
CA VAL A 29 -27.74 -9.41 -30.09
C VAL A 29 -28.40 -8.32 -29.23
N ILE A 30 -29.57 -7.82 -29.62
CA ILE A 30 -30.27 -6.74 -28.90
C ILE A 30 -30.72 -7.18 -27.49
N PRO A 31 -31.35 -8.36 -27.28
CA PRO A 31 -31.76 -8.78 -25.95
C PRO A 31 -30.59 -8.99 -24.97
N GLN A 32 -29.45 -9.48 -25.45
CA GLN A 32 -28.26 -9.70 -24.61
C GLN A 32 -27.62 -8.37 -24.20
N LEU A 33 -27.58 -7.39 -25.10
CA LEU A 33 -27.08 -6.05 -24.78
C LEU A 33 -27.98 -5.36 -23.76
N THR A 34 -29.31 -5.47 -23.91
CA THR A 34 -30.28 -4.94 -22.95
C THR A 34 -30.13 -5.59 -21.58
N ALA A 35 -29.97 -6.92 -21.52
CA ALA A 35 -29.75 -7.62 -20.25
C ALA A 35 -28.43 -7.21 -19.57
N VAL A 36 -27.38 -6.94 -20.33
CA VAL A 36 -26.11 -6.43 -19.78
C VAL A 36 -26.26 -5.00 -19.27
N VAL A 37 -26.98 -4.13 -19.98
CA VAL A 37 -27.25 -2.76 -19.54
C VAL A 37 -28.13 -2.76 -18.29
N GLU A 38 -29.22 -3.53 -18.26
CA GLU A 38 -30.07 -3.67 -17.07
C GLU A 38 -29.28 -4.23 -15.88
N TYR A 39 -28.41 -5.23 -16.11
CA TYR A 39 -27.53 -5.76 -15.09
C TYR A 39 -26.55 -4.71 -14.56
N LEU A 40 -25.95 -3.90 -15.44
CA LEU A 40 -25.06 -2.81 -15.06
C LEU A 40 -25.79 -1.70 -14.31
N GLU A 41 -27.01 -1.33 -14.72
CA GLU A 41 -27.85 -0.35 -14.03
C GLU A 41 -28.34 -0.84 -12.67
N HIS A 42 -28.53 -2.16 -12.50
CA HIS A 42 -28.88 -2.77 -11.22
C HIS A 42 -27.66 -2.93 -10.28
N MET A 43 -26.46 -3.10 -10.84
CA MET A 43 -25.21 -3.23 -10.11
C MET A 43 -24.59 -1.87 -9.74
N LEU A 44 -24.91 -0.81 -10.48
CA LEU A 44 -24.50 0.55 -10.15
C LEU A 44 -25.51 1.15 -9.15
N PRO A 45 -25.12 1.39 -7.89
CA PRO A 45 -26.03 1.98 -6.92
C PRO A 45 -26.51 3.35 -7.42
N THR A 46 -27.79 3.44 -7.76
CA THR A 46 -28.45 4.67 -8.27
C THR A 46 -28.77 5.68 -7.17
N SER A 47 -28.55 5.33 -5.89
CA SER A 47 -28.64 6.31 -4.81
C SER A 47 -27.34 7.09 -4.74
N SER A 48 -27.32 8.31 -5.29
CA SER A 48 -26.32 9.33 -4.99
C SER A 48 -26.50 9.85 -3.56
N ASN A 49 -26.48 8.96 -2.56
CA ASN A 49 -26.39 9.38 -1.18
C ASN A 49 -25.06 10.12 -1.04
N GLU A 50 -25.13 11.44 -0.90
CA GLU A 50 -23.96 12.29 -0.80
C GLU A 50 -23.04 11.74 0.31
N LEU A 51 -21.77 11.54 -0.05
CA LEU A 51 -20.71 11.13 0.87
C LEU A 51 -20.38 12.33 1.76
N THR A 52 -20.96 12.36 2.96
CA THR A 52 -20.64 13.38 3.95
C THR A 52 -19.27 13.12 4.55
N ALA A 53 -18.64 14.15 5.11
CA ALA A 53 -17.36 14.01 5.80
C ALA A 53 -17.42 13.01 6.97
N ASP A 54 -18.54 12.92 7.68
CA ASP A 54 -18.74 11.93 8.74
C ASP A 54 -18.79 10.50 8.20
N LYS A 55 -19.47 10.28 7.07
CA LYS A 55 -19.49 8.95 6.43
C LYS A 55 -18.09 8.53 6.00
N LEU A 56 -17.32 9.44 5.42
CA LEU A 56 -15.93 9.17 5.03
C LEU A 56 -15.05 8.83 6.25
N ARG A 57 -15.18 9.58 7.34
CA ARG A 57 -14.46 9.28 8.60
C ARG A 57 -14.83 7.91 9.16
N ASN A 58 -16.11 7.54 9.13
CA ASN A 58 -16.55 6.23 9.59
C ASN A 58 -15.96 5.11 8.71
N ILE A 59 -15.99 5.25 7.39
CA ILE A 59 -15.39 4.27 6.46
C ILE A 59 -13.89 4.08 6.74
N VAL A 60 -13.16 5.19 6.96
CA VAL A 60 -11.73 5.15 7.30
C VAL A 60 -11.50 4.46 8.65
N THR A 61 -12.35 4.75 9.65
CA THR A 61 -12.27 4.14 10.98
C THR A 61 -12.56 2.64 10.92
N ASP A 62 -13.60 2.23 10.19
CA ASP A 62 -13.95 0.81 9.99
C ASP A 62 -12.79 0.06 9.30
N GLY A 63 -12.12 0.70 8.34
CA GLY A 63 -10.92 0.16 7.70
C GLY A 63 -9.73 0.01 8.66
N ALA A 64 -9.50 1.01 9.53
CA ALA A 64 -8.46 0.93 10.55
C ALA A 64 -8.74 -0.15 11.61
N ASP A 65 -10.00 -0.28 12.04
CA ASP A 65 -10.44 -1.34 12.96
C ASP A 65 -10.24 -2.73 12.34
N TRP A 66 -10.49 -2.88 11.04
CA TRP A 66 -10.18 -4.12 10.33
C TRP A 66 -8.67 -4.40 10.30
N ILE A 67 -7.83 -3.40 10.02
CA ILE A 67 -6.35 -3.55 10.04
C ILE A 67 -5.88 -4.04 11.41
N VAL A 68 -6.42 -3.46 12.50
CA VAL A 68 -6.10 -3.87 13.87
C VAL A 68 -6.48 -5.33 14.10
N ALA A 69 -7.68 -5.74 13.68
CA ALA A 69 -8.14 -7.12 13.82
C ALA A 69 -7.38 -8.12 12.95
N ALA A 70 -6.80 -7.66 11.84
CA ALA A 70 -6.01 -8.48 10.92
C ALA A 70 -4.54 -8.63 11.34
N GLN A 71 -4.08 -7.96 12.41
CA GLN A 71 -2.70 -8.07 12.87
C GLN A 71 -2.49 -9.33 13.73
N GLU A 72 -1.50 -10.14 13.37
CA GLU A 72 -1.07 -11.32 14.11
C GLU A 72 -0.26 -11.00 15.37
N GLU A 73 0.05 -12.03 16.17
CA GLU A 73 0.89 -11.88 17.35
C GLU A 73 2.33 -11.46 17.06
N SER A 74 2.83 -11.73 15.87
CA SER A 74 4.15 -11.29 15.40
C SER A 74 4.23 -9.80 15.06
N GLY A 75 3.10 -9.13 14.84
CA GLY A 75 3.01 -7.78 14.27
C GLY A 75 2.84 -7.75 12.75
N HIS A 76 2.89 -8.90 12.09
CA HIS A 76 2.51 -9.11 10.70
C HIS A 76 1.02 -8.87 10.48
N PHE A 77 0.63 -8.29 9.33
CA PHE A 77 -0.78 -8.13 8.95
C PHE A 77 -1.22 -9.24 7.99
N GLY A 78 -2.29 -9.96 8.32
CA GLY A 78 -2.92 -10.91 7.41
C GLY A 78 -3.70 -10.18 6.32
N TYR A 79 -3.16 -10.09 5.10
CA TYR A 79 -3.79 -9.31 4.02
C TYR A 79 -4.41 -10.17 2.90
N GLU A 80 -3.95 -11.41 2.72
CA GLU A 80 -4.50 -12.32 1.70
C GLU A 80 -5.18 -13.49 2.39
N TYR A 81 -6.50 -13.53 2.32
CA TYR A 81 -7.33 -14.59 2.90
C TYR A 81 -7.88 -15.48 1.79
N HIS A 82 -7.69 -16.79 1.93
CA HIS A 82 -8.25 -17.81 1.05
C HIS A 82 -9.57 -18.33 1.65
N PRO A 83 -10.74 -17.80 1.24
CA PRO A 83 -12.00 -18.09 1.92
C PRO A 83 -12.45 -19.55 1.80
N PHE A 84 -12.05 -20.24 0.72
CA PHE A 84 -12.35 -21.66 0.53
C PHE A 84 -11.52 -22.57 1.44
N GLU A 85 -10.36 -22.11 1.88
CA GLU A 85 -9.44 -22.85 2.73
C GLU A 85 -9.52 -22.42 4.20
N GLY A 86 -10.07 -21.24 4.47
CA GLY A 86 -10.11 -20.65 5.81
C GLY A 86 -8.74 -20.24 6.32
N THR A 87 -7.79 -19.99 5.42
CA THR A 87 -6.38 -19.72 5.73
C THR A 87 -5.93 -18.38 5.16
N TYR A 88 -4.91 -17.78 5.75
CA TYR A 88 -4.20 -16.67 5.14
C TYR A 88 -3.02 -17.19 4.31
N SER A 89 -2.73 -16.49 3.22
CA SER A 89 -1.56 -16.75 2.38
C SER A 89 -0.27 -16.59 3.17
N SER A 90 0.72 -17.39 2.82
CA SER A 90 2.10 -17.24 3.30
C SER A 90 2.97 -16.39 2.37
N ASP A 91 2.41 -15.87 1.27
CA ASP A 91 3.15 -14.95 0.41
C ASP A 91 3.30 -13.60 1.09
N GLU A 92 4.52 -13.09 1.11
CA GLU A 92 4.92 -11.95 1.92
C GLU A 92 5.15 -10.71 1.04
N GLY A 93 4.07 -9.99 0.75
CA GLY A 93 4.12 -8.68 0.12
C GLY A 93 4.60 -7.61 1.10
N MET A 94 5.91 -7.52 1.35
CA MET A 94 6.48 -6.58 2.33
C MET A 94 6.13 -5.12 2.08
N VAL A 95 5.94 -4.72 0.82
CA VAL A 95 5.48 -3.35 0.50
C VAL A 95 4.05 -3.13 0.99
N ARG A 96 3.20 -4.16 0.92
CA ARG A 96 1.82 -4.12 1.43
C ARG A 96 1.83 -4.05 2.96
N GLN A 97 2.66 -4.86 3.62
CA GLN A 97 2.85 -4.79 5.07
C GLN A 97 3.22 -3.36 5.52
N ALA A 98 4.23 -2.78 4.88
CA ALA A 98 4.71 -1.43 5.21
C ALA A 98 3.65 -0.37 4.89
N GLY A 99 2.91 -0.55 3.79
CA GLY A 99 1.77 0.30 3.43
C GLY A 99 0.65 0.26 4.47
N THR A 100 0.38 -0.90 5.07
CA THR A 100 -0.60 -1.05 6.15
C THR A 100 -0.18 -0.30 7.41
N LEU A 101 1.11 -0.40 7.80
CA LEU A 101 1.66 0.41 8.89
C LEU A 101 1.52 1.91 8.61
N PHE A 102 1.88 2.35 7.40
CA PHE A 102 1.73 3.74 6.97
C PHE A 102 0.27 4.20 7.09
N ALA A 103 -0.68 3.47 6.50
CA ALA A 103 -2.09 3.83 6.50
C ALA A 103 -2.66 3.92 7.92
N LEU A 104 -2.35 2.96 8.80
CA LEU A 104 -2.82 2.99 10.18
C LEU A 104 -2.20 4.17 10.97
N SER A 105 -0.93 4.47 10.72
CA SER A 105 -0.23 5.59 11.36
C SER A 105 -0.75 6.95 10.87
N GLU A 106 -1.12 7.07 9.59
CA GLU A 106 -1.80 8.25 9.04
C GLU A 106 -3.18 8.44 9.69
N VAL A 107 -3.97 7.36 9.82
CA VAL A 107 -5.25 7.44 10.54
C VAL A 107 -5.03 7.91 11.97
N TYR A 108 -4.09 7.29 12.69
CA TYR A 108 -3.75 7.62 14.08
C TYR A 108 -3.36 9.09 14.23
N GLN A 109 -2.47 9.59 13.38
CA GLN A 109 -2.01 10.98 13.39
C GLN A 109 -3.17 11.98 13.24
N HIS A 110 -4.20 11.64 12.46
CA HIS A 110 -5.32 12.52 12.17
C HIS A 110 -6.56 12.30 13.06
N GLN A 111 -6.51 11.41 14.07
CA GLN A 111 -7.62 11.26 15.00
C GLN A 111 -7.71 12.45 15.96
N THR A 112 -8.94 12.92 16.23
CA THR A 112 -9.17 13.95 17.25
C THR A 112 -8.89 13.45 18.67
N LYS A 113 -8.94 12.13 18.86
CA LYS A 113 -8.63 11.45 20.12
C LYS A 113 -7.85 10.19 19.79
N GLN A 114 -6.66 10.06 20.36
CA GLN A 114 -5.81 8.91 20.12
C GLN A 114 -6.42 7.61 20.65
N ASN A 115 -6.44 6.60 19.79
CA ASN A 115 -6.90 5.25 20.12
C ASN A 115 -5.72 4.39 20.60
N PRO A 116 -5.64 4.02 21.89
CA PRO A 116 -4.50 3.25 22.41
C PRO A 116 -4.35 1.86 21.76
N THR A 117 -5.43 1.30 21.20
CA THR A 117 -5.36 0.05 20.45
C THR A 117 -4.57 0.24 19.15
N TYR A 118 -4.80 1.35 18.44
CA TYR A 118 -4.08 1.66 17.20
C TYR A 118 -2.60 1.90 17.48
N ALA A 119 -2.29 2.67 18.53
CA ALA A 119 -0.93 2.86 19.00
C ALA A 119 -0.22 1.51 19.22
N LYS A 120 -0.85 0.60 19.99
CA LYS A 120 -0.27 -0.72 20.25
C LYS A 120 -0.06 -1.54 18.97
N THR A 121 -1.00 -1.50 18.03
CA THR A 121 -0.89 -2.18 16.73
C THR A 121 0.25 -1.60 15.89
N ILE A 122 0.39 -0.27 15.87
CA ILE A 122 1.50 0.43 15.20
C ILE A 122 2.83 0.02 15.83
N GLU A 123 2.97 0.13 17.16
CA GLU A 123 4.21 -0.22 17.86
C GLU A 123 4.63 -1.67 17.57
N LYS A 124 3.67 -2.61 17.52
CA LYS A 124 3.90 -4.02 17.22
C LYS A 124 4.35 -4.25 15.77
N ALA A 125 3.79 -3.51 14.81
CA ALA A 125 4.24 -3.54 13.42
C ALA A 125 5.65 -2.95 13.26
N ILE A 126 5.99 -1.89 13.99
CA ILE A 126 7.36 -1.32 13.99
C ILE A 126 8.34 -2.38 14.51
N SER A 127 8.04 -3.04 15.62
CA SER A 127 8.85 -4.14 16.15
C SER A 127 8.96 -5.32 15.18
N TYR A 128 7.91 -5.65 14.43
CA TYR A 128 7.99 -6.64 13.36
C TYR A 128 9.03 -6.26 12.30
N PHE A 129 8.97 -5.04 11.76
CA PHE A 129 9.92 -4.57 10.74
C PHE A 129 11.35 -4.48 11.24
N GLU A 130 11.56 -4.06 12.48
CA GLU A 130 12.85 -4.09 13.14
C GLU A 130 13.45 -5.52 13.15
N ASN A 131 12.65 -6.50 13.58
CA ASN A 131 13.07 -7.90 13.68
C ASN A 131 13.40 -8.53 12.32
N ILE A 132 12.66 -8.19 11.27
CA ILE A 132 12.88 -8.73 9.93
C ILE A 132 13.87 -7.91 9.10
N SER A 133 14.41 -6.83 9.63
CA SER A 133 15.39 -6.03 8.90
C SER A 133 16.74 -6.74 8.80
N GLY A 134 17.31 -6.69 7.60
CA GLY A 134 18.72 -6.95 7.37
C GLY A 134 19.56 -5.76 7.83
N LYS A 135 20.68 -6.04 8.49
CA LYS A 135 21.63 -5.02 8.93
C LYS A 135 22.87 -5.07 8.04
N SER A 136 23.34 -3.92 7.59
CA SER A 136 24.56 -3.80 6.81
C SER A 136 25.46 -2.76 7.42
N GLU A 137 26.73 -3.11 7.58
CA GLU A 137 27.78 -2.17 7.98
C GLU A 137 28.55 -1.80 6.70
N LYS A 138 28.53 -0.52 6.33
CA LYS A 138 29.35 0.03 5.24
C LYS A 138 30.29 1.10 5.80
N GLU A 139 31.32 1.46 5.02
CA GLU A 139 32.24 2.56 5.37
C GLU A 139 31.50 3.89 5.60
N ASP A 140 30.41 4.13 4.86
CA ASP A 140 29.61 5.37 4.93
C ASP A 140 28.49 5.36 5.98
N GLY A 141 28.41 4.31 6.80
CA GLY A 141 27.41 4.16 7.85
C GLY A 141 26.69 2.82 7.81
N ASP A 142 26.22 2.38 8.97
CA ASP A 142 25.36 1.22 9.09
C ASP A 142 23.90 1.58 8.81
N PHE A 143 23.20 0.71 8.10
CA PHE A 143 21.79 0.89 7.79
C PHE A 143 21.03 -0.42 7.90
N TRP A 144 19.72 -0.29 8.04
CA TRP A 144 18.79 -1.41 8.10
C TRP A 144 17.90 -1.40 6.87
N CYS A 145 17.59 -2.57 6.33
CA CYS A 145 16.70 -2.72 5.19
C CYS A 145 15.72 -3.87 5.40
N ILE A 146 14.45 -3.65 5.03
CA ILE A 146 13.41 -4.67 5.18
C ILE A 146 13.63 -5.75 4.12
N LYS A 147 13.87 -6.99 4.58
CA LYS A 147 14.07 -8.16 3.72
C LYS A 147 12.77 -8.57 3.04
N ASN A 148 12.84 -8.91 1.77
CA ASN A 148 11.74 -9.51 1.03
C ASN A 148 11.50 -10.93 1.57
N ASN A 149 10.33 -11.18 2.15
CA ASN A 149 9.94 -12.48 2.73
C ASN A 149 10.81 -13.00 3.90
N GLY A 150 11.40 -12.12 4.73
CA GLY A 150 12.11 -12.43 5.99
C GLY A 150 13.40 -13.29 5.92
N LYS A 151 13.52 -14.17 4.92
CA LYS A 151 14.57 -15.17 4.68
C LYS A 151 15.41 -14.82 3.45
N SER A 152 15.00 -13.86 2.63
CA SER A 152 15.79 -13.40 1.49
C SER A 152 16.95 -12.50 1.93
N SER A 153 18.04 -12.52 1.18
CA SER A 153 19.08 -11.47 1.26
C SER A 153 18.64 -10.18 0.57
N ARG A 154 17.58 -10.21 -0.24
CA ARG A 154 17.09 -9.06 -0.98
C ARG A 154 16.24 -8.16 -0.10
N CYS A 155 16.52 -6.87 -0.13
CA CYS A 155 15.72 -5.83 0.51
C CYS A 155 14.87 -5.04 -0.50
N ASP A 156 13.73 -4.52 -0.03
CA ASP A 156 12.80 -3.72 -0.82
C ASP A 156 12.85 -2.25 -0.42
N LEU A 157 13.10 -1.36 -1.39
CA LEU A 157 13.16 0.09 -1.18
C LEU A 157 11.80 0.67 -0.74
N GLY A 158 10.72 0.23 -1.40
CA GLY A 158 9.38 0.73 -1.14
C GLY A 158 8.89 0.36 0.26
N SER A 159 9.24 -0.85 0.72
CA SER A 159 8.95 -1.27 2.09
C SER A 159 9.61 -0.36 3.13
N VAL A 160 10.91 -0.06 2.97
CA VAL A 160 11.63 0.80 3.92
C VAL A 160 11.07 2.22 3.90
N ALA A 161 10.78 2.77 2.71
CA ALA A 161 10.21 4.11 2.59
C ALA A 161 8.84 4.23 3.27
N LEU A 162 7.92 3.29 3.02
CA LEU A 162 6.59 3.32 3.62
C LEU A 162 6.65 3.09 5.14
N ALA A 163 7.49 2.16 5.60
CA ALA A 163 7.65 1.92 7.02
C ALA A 163 8.22 3.16 7.73
N LEU A 164 9.22 3.83 7.14
CA LEU A 164 9.79 5.05 7.69
C LEU A 164 8.74 6.16 7.81
N ILE A 165 7.94 6.40 6.76
CA ILE A 165 6.88 7.42 6.82
C ILE A 165 5.84 7.06 7.87
N GLY A 166 5.44 5.78 7.98
CA GLY A 166 4.53 5.33 9.04
C GLY A 166 5.08 5.58 10.45
N ILE A 167 6.36 5.27 10.68
CA ILE A 167 7.03 5.54 11.96
C ILE A 167 7.09 7.03 12.26
N LEU A 168 7.41 7.86 11.26
CA LEU A 168 7.44 9.32 11.42
C LEU A 168 6.06 9.88 11.76
N ASN A 169 4.99 9.47 11.05
CA ASN A 169 3.62 9.88 11.37
C ASN A 169 3.24 9.51 12.82
N TYR A 170 3.68 8.33 13.30
CA TYR A 170 3.43 7.90 14.66
C TYR A 170 4.20 8.73 15.69
N VAL A 171 5.48 9.03 15.45
CA VAL A 171 6.30 9.87 16.34
C VAL A 171 5.82 11.34 16.34
N GLU A 172 5.33 11.85 15.20
CA GLU A 172 4.70 13.17 15.15
C GLU A 172 3.42 13.23 15.99
N ALA A 173 2.66 12.12 16.06
CA ALA A 173 1.48 12.00 16.89
C ALA A 173 1.81 11.75 18.38
N GLU A 174 2.93 11.10 18.68
CA GLU A 174 3.43 10.76 20.03
C GLU A 174 4.92 11.16 20.19
N PRO A 175 5.22 12.47 20.39
CA PRO A 175 6.60 12.95 20.43
C PRO A 175 7.47 12.33 21.53
N ASP A 176 6.87 11.81 22.61
CA ASP A 176 7.59 11.08 23.66
C ASP A 176 8.21 9.75 23.17
N LYS A 177 7.76 9.25 22.01
CA LYS A 177 8.27 8.04 21.37
C LYS A 177 9.46 8.30 20.46
N GLU A 178 9.83 9.56 20.19
CA GLU A 178 10.95 9.89 19.30
C GLU A 178 12.24 9.19 19.73
N ALA A 179 12.59 9.27 21.02
CA ALA A 179 13.79 8.64 21.56
C ALA A 179 13.77 7.11 21.34
N LYS A 180 12.61 6.47 21.50
CA LYS A 180 12.42 5.02 21.32
C LYS A 180 12.65 4.59 19.88
N TYR A 181 12.23 5.39 18.90
CA TYR A 181 12.28 5.04 17.47
C TYR A 181 13.38 5.76 16.69
N SER A 182 14.19 6.59 17.35
CA SER A 182 15.26 7.37 16.74
C SER A 182 16.26 6.50 15.95
N GLU A 183 16.65 5.34 16.49
CA GLU A 183 17.57 4.43 15.83
C GLU A 183 16.98 3.86 14.52
N ILE A 184 15.78 3.29 14.56
CA ILE A 184 15.17 2.73 13.33
C ILE A 184 14.91 3.82 12.28
N ILE A 185 14.54 5.04 12.70
CA ILE A 185 14.39 6.21 11.83
C ILE A 185 15.73 6.54 11.16
N ASP A 186 16.82 6.63 11.92
CA ASP A 186 18.17 6.90 11.41
C ASP A 186 18.62 5.82 10.41
N LYS A 187 18.47 4.55 10.77
CA LYS A 187 18.92 3.42 9.95
C LYS A 187 18.13 3.26 8.66
N TYR A 188 16.81 3.48 8.69
CA TYR A 188 15.99 3.48 7.47
C TYR A 188 16.27 4.71 6.60
N SER A 189 16.48 5.88 7.20
CA SER A 189 16.87 7.09 6.46
C SER A 189 18.20 6.91 5.74
N THR A 190 19.19 6.35 6.44
CA THR A 190 20.52 6.05 5.87
C THR A 190 20.43 5.07 4.71
N TYR A 191 19.58 4.04 4.79
CA TYR A 191 19.33 3.14 3.67
C TYR A 191 18.76 3.85 2.44
N LEU A 192 17.76 4.73 2.61
CA LEU A 192 17.16 5.46 1.50
C LEU A 192 18.14 6.44 0.84
N ILE A 193 18.98 7.09 1.64
CA ILE A 193 20.05 7.97 1.13
C ILE A 193 21.08 7.15 0.35
N SER A 194 21.49 5.99 0.90
CA SER A 194 22.45 5.09 0.25
C SER A 194 21.91 4.45 -1.04
N ALA A 195 20.59 4.37 -1.19
CA ALA A 195 19.97 3.84 -2.41
C ALA A 195 19.94 4.85 -3.56
N LYS A 196 20.23 6.13 -3.31
CA LYS A 196 20.16 7.20 -4.33
C LYS A 196 21.36 7.12 -5.29
N PHE A 197 21.13 7.15 -6.60
CA PHE A 197 22.25 7.34 -7.53
C PHE A 197 22.65 8.81 -7.62
N LYS A 198 23.90 9.07 -8.01
CA LYS A 198 24.52 10.41 -8.08
C LYS A 198 23.65 11.42 -8.81
N ASP A 199 23.13 11.03 -9.98
CA ASP A 199 22.49 11.96 -10.92
C ASP A 199 21.02 11.61 -11.23
N ARG A 200 20.46 10.52 -10.67
CA ARG A 200 19.08 10.09 -10.96
C ARG A 200 18.52 9.11 -9.93
N GLY A 201 17.21 9.18 -9.69
CA GLY A 201 16.42 8.09 -9.11
C GLY A 201 17.02 7.37 -7.89
N PHE A 202 16.61 6.11 -7.72
CA PHE A 202 17.02 5.25 -6.62
C PHE A 202 17.20 3.82 -7.14
N SER A 203 18.14 3.07 -6.56
CA SER A 203 18.18 1.63 -6.71
C SER A 203 17.00 1.03 -5.94
N ASN A 204 16.12 0.36 -6.67
CA ASN A 204 14.99 -0.36 -6.06
C ASN A 204 15.39 -1.72 -5.47
N LYS A 205 16.67 -2.11 -5.56
CA LYS A 205 17.17 -3.40 -5.09
C LYS A 205 18.48 -3.24 -4.33
N TYR A 206 18.49 -3.81 -3.14
CA TYR A 206 19.68 -4.05 -2.34
C TYR A 206 19.75 -5.53 -2.01
N ASN A 207 20.93 -6.13 -2.09
CA ASN A 207 21.16 -7.48 -1.59
C ASN A 207 22.19 -7.42 -0.46
N LEU A 208 21.84 -7.97 0.70
CA LEU A 208 22.75 -8.11 1.83
C LEU A 208 23.99 -8.88 1.38
N GLY A 209 25.18 -8.31 1.62
CA GLY A 209 26.48 -8.86 1.22
C GLY A 209 26.96 -8.41 -0.16
N ASP A 210 26.05 -8.23 -1.13
CA ASP A 210 26.42 -7.84 -2.51
C ASP A 210 26.28 -6.32 -2.77
N GLY A 211 25.52 -5.63 -1.92
CA GLY A 211 25.28 -4.19 -2.05
C GLY A 211 24.12 -3.82 -2.97
N PHE A 212 24.12 -2.57 -3.43
CA PHE A 212 23.23 -2.11 -4.50
C PHE A 212 23.74 -2.67 -5.86
N GLY A 213 22.85 -2.84 -6.83
CA GLY A 213 23.22 -3.36 -8.15
C GLY A 213 24.34 -2.54 -8.83
N LYS A 214 25.05 -3.16 -9.79
CA LYS A 214 26.29 -2.66 -10.44
C LYS A 214 26.19 -1.33 -11.22
N GLU A 215 25.08 -0.61 -11.17
CA GLU A 215 25.06 0.80 -11.58
C GLU A 215 25.34 1.62 -10.33
N GLU A 216 26.52 2.22 -10.27
CA GLU A 216 27.16 2.72 -9.05
C GLU A 216 26.26 3.67 -8.22
N SER A 217 25.96 3.25 -6.99
CA SER A 217 25.67 4.19 -5.90
C SER A 217 26.96 5.00 -5.67
N PRO A 218 26.90 6.34 -5.57
CA PRO A 218 28.05 7.17 -5.20
C PRO A 218 28.44 7.02 -3.71
N PHE A 219 27.71 6.21 -2.95
CA PHE A 219 27.91 5.81 -1.56
C PHE A 219 28.07 4.28 -1.46
#